data_AF-A0A1D8RT10-F1
#
_entry.id   AF-A0A1D8RT10-F1
#
_cell.length_a   1.000
_cell.length_b   1.000
_cell.length_c   1.000
_cell.angle_alpha   90.00
_cell.angle_beta   90.00
_cell.angle_gamma   90.00
#
_symmetry.space_group_name_H-M   'P 1'
#
loop_
_entity.id
_entity.type
_entity.pdbx_description
1 polymer ?
#
loop_
_entity_poly.entity_id
_entity_poly.type
_entity_poly.pdbx_seq_one_letter_code
_entity_poly.pdbx_strand_id
1 'polypeptide(L)'
;MSTLKSQVDALQVQIKLSSNSQENETIIKANTNILNRLNKSLRELTSNKTKFTVMPVVSDLDEQLIPRIDNEVNEGFLINESSELVLGDDVKALLVNAKKDTSLFIEKWKELEHKAQQDDSLHNSIVSLKDLTEKIGGLNDKYWDKWLANLENGFVVEEVVLKQQINLGKKEVYDNYNKYKNIFETEKSSMNINVDLVWSLNTLKEKLVSLRGQMDKSKLPEGVAEFLKQLDAPWSTPTLKLLTPTVLEWLTKQGLLDLKISR
;
A
#
# COMPACT_ATOMS: atom_id res chain seq x y z
N MET A 1 -29.74 -65.18 -33.25
CA MET A 1 -29.77 -63.77 -33.69
C MET A 1 -30.06 -62.75 -32.58
N SER A 2 -30.63 -63.13 -31.42
CA SER A 2 -30.94 -62.19 -30.31
C SER A 2 -29.71 -61.60 -29.58
N THR A 3 -28.63 -62.39 -29.44
CA THR A 3 -27.46 -62.04 -28.62
C THR A 3 -26.58 -60.94 -29.21
N LEU A 4 -26.38 -60.95 -30.53
CA LEU A 4 -25.60 -59.94 -31.23
C LEU A 4 -26.28 -58.57 -31.21
N LYS A 5 -27.61 -58.54 -31.36
CA LYS A 5 -28.39 -57.30 -31.27
C LYS A 5 -28.28 -56.68 -29.89
N SER A 6 -28.45 -57.49 -28.83
CA SER A 6 -28.28 -57.04 -27.44
C SER A 6 -26.87 -56.53 -27.14
N GLN A 7 -25.82 -57.15 -27.70
CA GLN A 7 -24.44 -56.69 -27.54
C GLN A 7 -24.17 -55.37 -28.28
N VAL A 8 -24.71 -55.20 -29.49
CA VAL A 8 -24.62 -53.94 -30.25
C VAL A 8 -25.35 -52.81 -29.51
N ASP A 9 -26.54 -53.06 -28.97
CA ASP A 9 -27.30 -52.07 -28.20
C ASP A 9 -26.53 -51.66 -26.92
N ALA A 10 -25.91 -52.62 -26.22
CA ALA A 10 -25.08 -52.34 -25.05
C ALA A 10 -23.83 -51.50 -25.38
N LEU A 11 -23.16 -51.80 -26.50
CA LEU A 11 -22.02 -51.01 -26.99
C LEU A 11 -22.44 -49.59 -27.37
N GLN A 12 -23.60 -49.42 -28.01
CA GLN A 12 -24.14 -48.09 -28.33
C GLN A 12 -24.42 -47.26 -27.08
N VAL A 13 -24.94 -47.89 -26.01
CA VAL A 13 -25.14 -47.23 -24.72
C VAL A 13 -23.79 -46.83 -24.10
N GLN A 14 -22.79 -47.72 -24.11
CA GLN A 14 -21.46 -47.40 -23.59
C GLN A 14 -20.78 -46.26 -24.37
N ILE A 15 -20.89 -46.26 -25.71
CA ILE A 15 -20.35 -45.18 -26.56
C ILE A 15 -21.01 -43.84 -26.20
N LYS A 16 -22.34 -43.80 -26.03
CA LYS A 16 -23.06 -42.59 -25.61
C LYS A 16 -22.61 -42.11 -24.23
N LEU A 17 -22.49 -43.02 -23.27
CA LEU A 17 -22.01 -42.68 -21.92
C LEU A 17 -20.59 -42.13 -21.94
N SER A 18 -19.69 -42.74 -22.72
CA SER A 18 -18.31 -42.26 -22.88
C SER A 18 -18.26 -40.88 -23.55
N SER A 19 -19.07 -40.66 -24.60
CA SER A 19 -19.17 -39.37 -25.28
C SER A 19 -19.66 -38.28 -24.34
N ASN A 20 -20.72 -38.56 -23.56
CA ASN A 20 -21.25 -37.62 -22.58
C ASN A 20 -20.25 -37.34 -21.46
N SER A 21 -19.49 -38.35 -21.00
CA SER A 21 -18.43 -38.16 -20.00
C SER A 21 -17.35 -37.22 -20.52
N GLN A 22 -16.91 -37.40 -21.76
CA GLN A 22 -15.88 -36.56 -22.37
C GLN A 22 -16.35 -35.11 -22.60
N GLU A 23 -17.63 -34.93 -22.97
CA GLU A 23 -18.26 -33.61 -23.06
C GLU A 23 -18.30 -32.93 -21.69
N ASN A 24 -18.76 -33.65 -20.66
CA ASN A 24 -18.80 -33.14 -19.28
C ASN A 24 -17.41 -32.76 -18.76
N GLU A 25 -16.38 -33.56 -19.02
CA GLU A 25 -14.99 -33.23 -18.67
C GLU A 25 -14.53 -31.93 -19.36
N THR A 26 -14.91 -31.73 -20.62
CA THR A 26 -14.59 -30.51 -21.37
C THR A 26 -15.26 -29.29 -20.74
N ILE A 27 -16.55 -29.40 -20.39
CA ILE A 27 -17.31 -28.34 -19.72
C ILE A 27 -16.69 -28.01 -18.36
N ILE A 28 -16.41 -29.02 -17.53
CA ILE A 28 -15.81 -28.84 -16.21
C ILE A 28 -14.46 -28.14 -16.32
N LYS A 29 -13.61 -28.57 -17.26
CA LYS A 29 -12.29 -27.98 -17.48
C LYS A 29 -12.39 -26.52 -17.92
N ALA A 30 -13.35 -26.21 -18.78
CA ALA A 30 -13.57 -24.85 -19.24
C ALA A 30 -14.04 -23.92 -18.12
N ASN A 31 -15.05 -24.35 -17.36
CA ASN A 31 -15.57 -23.60 -16.21
C ASN A 31 -14.50 -23.40 -15.14
N THR A 32 -13.67 -24.41 -14.89
CA THR A 32 -12.55 -24.34 -13.94
C THR A 32 -11.53 -23.29 -14.38
N ASN A 33 -11.22 -23.21 -15.67
CA ASN A 33 -10.28 -22.20 -16.20
C ASN A 33 -10.82 -20.78 -15.99
N ILE A 34 -12.08 -20.53 -16.36
CA ILE A 34 -12.73 -19.23 -16.17
C ILE A 34 -12.71 -18.84 -14.69
N LEU A 35 -13.13 -19.75 -13.81
CA LEU A 35 -13.15 -19.53 -12.37
C LEU A 35 -11.75 -19.17 -11.84
N ASN A 36 -10.72 -19.91 -12.23
CA ASN A 36 -9.34 -19.66 -11.79
C ASN A 36 -8.84 -18.28 -12.22
N ARG A 37 -9.13 -17.88 -13.46
CA ARG A 37 -8.71 -16.58 -14.00
C ARG A 37 -9.41 -15.43 -13.27
N LEU A 38 -10.72 -15.50 -13.08
CA LEU A 38 -11.49 -14.47 -12.38
C LEU A 38 -11.16 -14.42 -10.88
N ASN A 39 -10.95 -15.57 -10.24
CA ASN A 39 -10.52 -15.64 -8.84
C ASN A 39 -9.14 -15.04 -8.62
N LYS A 40 -8.25 -15.06 -9.62
CA LYS A 40 -6.97 -14.35 -9.53
C LYS A 40 -7.22 -12.84 -9.45
N SER A 41 -7.96 -12.27 -10.40
CA SER A 41 -8.29 -10.84 -10.40
C SER A 41 -9.04 -10.42 -9.12
N LEU A 42 -9.96 -11.24 -8.62
CA LEU A 42 -10.67 -10.98 -7.38
C LEU A 42 -9.74 -10.93 -6.16
N ARG A 43 -8.78 -11.86 -6.06
CA ARG A 43 -7.81 -11.88 -4.95
C ARG A 43 -6.92 -10.64 -4.97
N GLU A 44 -6.42 -10.24 -6.13
CA GLU A 44 -5.58 -9.06 -6.29
C GLU A 44 -6.36 -7.78 -5.92
N LEU A 45 -7.59 -7.63 -6.39
CA LEU A 45 -8.45 -6.50 -6.03
C LEU A 45 -8.79 -6.48 -4.52
N THR A 46 -9.06 -7.64 -3.93
CA THR A 46 -9.37 -7.76 -2.49
C THR A 46 -8.17 -7.39 -1.63
N SER A 47 -6.95 -7.74 -2.04
CA SER A 47 -5.73 -7.33 -1.35
C SER A 47 -5.58 -5.80 -1.32
N ASN A 48 -5.91 -5.13 -2.43
CA ASN A 48 -5.86 -3.67 -2.50
C ASN A 48 -6.99 -2.99 -1.72
N LYS A 49 -8.14 -3.64 -1.58
CA LYS A 49 -9.26 -3.14 -0.79
C LYS A 49 -8.86 -2.87 0.67
N THR A 50 -8.00 -3.69 1.27
CA THR A 50 -7.62 -3.51 2.68
C THR A 50 -6.83 -2.21 2.90
N LYS A 51 -5.85 -1.92 2.03
CA LYS A 51 -5.13 -0.64 2.05
C LYS A 51 -6.10 0.53 1.80
N PHE A 52 -7.01 0.36 0.86
CA PHE A 52 -8.02 1.36 0.54
C PHE A 52 -8.94 1.69 1.72
N THR A 53 -9.32 0.70 2.55
CA THR A 53 -10.21 0.94 3.69
C THR A 53 -9.57 1.75 4.82
N VAL A 54 -8.25 1.75 4.94
CA VAL A 54 -7.56 2.52 5.99
C VAL A 54 -7.22 3.94 5.56
N MET A 55 -7.30 4.24 4.26
CA MET A 55 -6.94 5.54 3.69
C MET A 55 -7.69 6.74 4.29
N PRO A 56 -9.02 6.68 4.52
CA PRO A 56 -9.73 7.78 5.20
C PRO A 56 -9.15 8.11 6.58
N VAL A 57 -8.86 7.07 7.38
CA VAL A 57 -8.29 7.25 8.73
C VAL A 57 -6.89 7.86 8.64
N VAL A 58 -6.09 7.42 7.67
CA VAL A 58 -4.76 7.99 7.42
C VAL A 58 -4.85 9.47 7.03
N SER A 59 -5.83 9.84 6.20
CA SER A 59 -6.11 11.22 5.80
C SER A 59 -6.50 12.11 6.98
N ASP A 60 -7.34 11.60 7.90
CA ASP A 60 -7.71 12.32 9.12
C ASP A 60 -6.52 12.58 10.05
N LEU A 61 -5.53 11.68 10.05
CA LEU A 61 -4.35 11.77 10.91
C LEU A 61 -3.22 12.61 10.29
N ASP A 62 -3.22 12.82 8.98
CA ASP A 62 -2.19 13.55 8.25
C ASP A 62 -2.77 14.29 7.04
N GLU A 63 -3.25 15.51 7.29
CA GLU A 63 -3.81 16.44 6.28
C GLU A 63 -2.86 16.73 5.10
N GLN A 64 -1.55 16.48 5.26
CA GLN A 64 -0.54 16.74 4.22
C GLN A 64 -0.47 15.61 3.16
N LEU A 65 -1.17 14.51 3.39
CA LEU A 65 -1.34 13.45 2.41
C LEU A 65 -2.37 13.79 1.35
N ILE A 66 -3.32 14.68 1.68
CA ILE A 66 -4.39 15.08 0.77
C ILE A 66 -3.77 15.88 -0.38
N PRO A 67 -3.90 15.39 -1.62
CA PRO A 67 -3.60 16.19 -2.79
C PRO A 67 -4.56 17.38 -2.82
N ARG A 68 -4.01 18.60 -2.83
CA ARG A 68 -4.83 19.80 -3.06
C ARG A 68 -5.37 19.72 -4.47
N ILE A 69 -6.69 19.70 -4.59
CA ILE A 69 -7.38 19.69 -5.88
C ILE A 69 -7.34 21.12 -6.42
N ASP A 70 -6.18 21.55 -6.88
CA ASP A 70 -6.05 22.80 -7.64
C ASP A 70 -6.38 22.49 -9.10
N ASN A 71 -7.44 23.13 -9.59
CA ASN A 71 -8.11 22.91 -10.87
C ASN A 71 -7.12 22.72 -12.05
N GLU A 72 -7.12 21.51 -12.62
CA GLU A 72 -7.21 21.25 -14.08
C GLU A 72 -7.02 19.76 -14.44
N VAL A 73 -6.42 18.94 -13.54
CA VAL A 73 -6.26 17.49 -13.77
C VAL A 73 -6.47 16.70 -12.47
N ASN A 74 -7.66 16.12 -12.30
CA ASN A 74 -8.02 15.29 -11.14
C ASN A 74 -7.50 13.85 -11.30
N GLU A 75 -6.20 13.65 -11.50
CA GLU A 75 -5.62 12.32 -11.70
C GLU A 75 -4.91 11.79 -10.45
N GLY A 76 -5.00 10.48 -10.23
CA GLY A 76 -4.18 9.79 -9.24
C GLY A 76 -4.58 10.02 -7.79
N PHE A 77 -5.83 10.40 -7.53
CA PHE A 77 -6.34 10.64 -6.19
C PHE A 77 -7.34 9.56 -5.77
N LEU A 78 -7.29 9.19 -4.48
CA LEU A 78 -8.20 8.22 -3.86
C LEU A 78 -9.00 8.81 -2.69
N ILE A 79 -8.68 10.04 -2.27
CA ILE A 79 -9.26 10.73 -1.11
C ILE A 79 -9.36 12.22 -1.43
N ASN A 80 -10.40 12.90 -0.95
CA ASN A 80 -10.55 14.36 -1.02
C ASN A 80 -10.18 15.06 0.29
N GLU A 81 -10.32 16.38 0.32
CA GLU A 81 -10.05 17.26 1.47
C GLU A 81 -10.93 17.01 2.70
N SER A 82 -12.03 16.28 2.53
CA SER A 82 -12.93 15.87 3.62
C SER A 82 -12.63 14.46 4.13
N SER A 83 -11.47 13.88 3.78
CA SER A 83 -11.11 12.48 4.04
C SER A 83 -12.10 11.47 3.45
N GLU A 84 -12.95 11.89 2.51
CA GLU A 84 -13.86 11.01 1.82
C GLU A 84 -13.15 10.38 0.63
N LEU A 85 -13.55 9.16 0.35
CA LEU A 85 -12.98 8.36 -0.71
C LEU A 85 -13.44 8.89 -2.08
N VAL A 86 -12.53 9.51 -2.83
CA VAL A 86 -12.81 10.10 -4.14
C VAL A 86 -11.82 9.60 -5.16
N LEU A 87 -12.34 9.08 -6.28
CA LEU A 87 -11.51 8.58 -7.38
C LEU A 87 -11.15 9.72 -8.34
N GLY A 88 -9.87 9.82 -8.67
CA GLY A 88 -9.40 10.60 -9.81
C GLY A 88 -10.03 10.14 -11.13
N ASP A 89 -10.09 11.02 -12.12
CA ASP A 89 -10.76 10.77 -13.40
C ASP A 89 -10.09 9.64 -14.19
N ASP A 90 -8.78 9.46 -14.04
CA ASP A 90 -8.03 8.31 -14.54
C ASP A 90 -8.50 6.99 -13.93
N VAL A 91 -8.69 6.95 -12.61
CA VAL A 91 -9.19 5.75 -11.90
C VAL A 91 -10.67 5.51 -12.20
N LYS A 92 -11.47 6.58 -12.30
CA LYS A 92 -12.89 6.49 -12.70
C LYS A 92 -13.04 5.89 -14.09
N ALA A 93 -12.23 6.32 -15.06
CA ALA A 93 -12.26 5.79 -16.41
C ALA A 93 -11.96 4.28 -16.43
N LEU A 94 -10.92 3.85 -15.70
CA LEU A 94 -10.60 2.43 -15.55
C LEU A 94 -11.73 1.64 -14.86
N LEU A 95 -12.37 2.22 -13.84
CA LEU A 95 -13.51 1.59 -13.16
C LEU A 95 -14.71 1.41 -14.10
N VAL A 96 -15.02 2.42 -14.91
CA VAL A 96 -16.09 2.36 -15.91
C VAL A 96 -15.79 1.27 -16.95
N ASN A 97 -14.56 1.20 -17.45
CA ASN A 97 -14.14 0.16 -18.41
C ASN A 97 -14.22 -1.24 -17.80
N ALA A 98 -13.67 -1.44 -16.60
CA ALA A 98 -13.72 -2.72 -15.89
C ALA A 98 -15.16 -3.19 -15.64
N LYS A 99 -16.06 -2.27 -15.26
CA LYS A 99 -17.49 -2.59 -15.12
C LYS A 99 -18.11 -3.01 -16.45
N LYS A 100 -17.89 -2.22 -17.50
CA LYS A 100 -18.42 -2.48 -18.85
C LYS A 100 -17.98 -3.84 -19.36
N ASP A 101 -16.68 -4.13 -19.33
CA ASP A 101 -16.13 -5.38 -19.89
C ASP A 101 -16.54 -6.60 -19.07
N THR A 102 -16.65 -6.45 -17.74
CA THR A 102 -17.15 -7.52 -16.86
C THR A 102 -18.64 -7.78 -17.11
N SER A 103 -19.45 -6.75 -17.29
CA SER A 103 -20.86 -6.89 -17.65
C SER A 103 -21.04 -7.60 -18.98
N LEU A 104 -20.26 -7.21 -20.00
CA LEU A 104 -20.27 -7.86 -21.31
C LEU A 104 -19.91 -9.36 -21.20
N PHE A 105 -18.89 -9.69 -20.40
CA PHE A 105 -18.54 -11.10 -20.16
C PHE A 105 -19.67 -11.86 -19.46
N ILE A 106 -20.34 -11.26 -18.47
CA ILE A 106 -21.49 -11.88 -17.79
C ILE A 106 -22.63 -12.17 -18.77
N GLU A 107 -22.90 -11.25 -19.70
CA GLU A 107 -23.90 -11.47 -20.76
C GLU A 107 -23.48 -12.62 -21.69
N LYS A 108 -22.23 -12.62 -22.16
CA LYS A 108 -21.70 -13.70 -23.01
C LYS A 108 -21.67 -15.05 -22.32
N TRP A 109 -21.38 -15.06 -21.02
CA TRP A 109 -21.45 -16.26 -20.20
C TRP A 109 -22.87 -16.82 -20.11
N LYS A 110 -23.89 -15.96 -19.97
CA LYS A 110 -25.29 -16.39 -19.96
C LYS A 110 -25.75 -16.94 -21.32
N GLU A 111 -25.20 -16.42 -22.42
CA GLU A 111 -25.54 -16.87 -23.79
C GLU A 111 -24.81 -18.15 -24.21
N LEU A 112 -23.51 -18.25 -23.89
CA LEU A 112 -22.60 -19.26 -24.45
C LEU A 112 -22.12 -20.28 -23.41
N GLU A 113 -22.42 -20.07 -22.14
CA GLU A 113 -21.94 -20.87 -21.01
C GLU A 113 -20.41 -21.09 -21.07
N HIS A 114 -19.95 -22.33 -20.89
CA HIS A 114 -18.56 -22.75 -20.93
C HIS A 114 -17.81 -22.32 -22.20
N LYS A 115 -18.50 -22.10 -23.33
CA LYS A 115 -17.88 -21.65 -24.59
C LYS A 115 -17.44 -20.19 -24.55
N ALA A 116 -17.99 -19.38 -23.64
CA ALA A 116 -17.55 -17.99 -23.43
C ALA A 116 -16.07 -17.89 -23.00
N GLN A 117 -15.42 -18.99 -22.61
CA GLN A 117 -13.97 -19.01 -22.39
C GLN A 117 -13.16 -18.56 -23.63
N GLN A 118 -13.70 -18.83 -24.82
CA GLN A 118 -13.07 -18.49 -26.11
C GLN A 118 -13.47 -17.11 -26.61
N ASP A 119 -14.42 -16.45 -25.94
CA ASP A 119 -14.86 -15.11 -26.30
C ASP A 119 -13.90 -14.06 -25.72
N ASP A 120 -13.62 -13.01 -26.50
CA ASP A 120 -12.70 -11.95 -26.12
C ASP A 120 -13.18 -11.19 -24.87
N SER A 121 -14.48 -11.18 -24.56
CA SER A 121 -15.03 -10.53 -23.38
C SER A 121 -14.40 -11.03 -22.06
N LEU A 122 -14.04 -12.32 -21.96
CA LEU A 122 -13.34 -12.83 -20.78
C LEU A 122 -11.95 -12.22 -20.65
N HIS A 123 -11.21 -12.17 -21.77
CA HIS A 123 -9.88 -11.58 -21.78
C HIS A 123 -9.94 -10.08 -21.45
N ASN A 124 -10.84 -9.35 -22.09
CA ASN A 124 -11.03 -7.92 -21.88
C ASN A 124 -11.41 -7.61 -20.43
N SER A 125 -12.34 -8.37 -19.84
CA SER A 125 -12.70 -8.22 -18.42
C SER A 125 -11.49 -8.41 -17.50
N ILE A 126 -10.66 -9.43 -17.75
CA ILE A 126 -9.45 -9.69 -16.95
C ILE A 126 -8.43 -8.56 -17.10
N VAL A 127 -8.19 -8.07 -18.32
CA VAL A 127 -7.25 -6.97 -18.57
C VAL A 127 -7.75 -5.70 -17.89
N SER A 128 -9.01 -5.31 -18.09
CA SER A 128 -9.56 -4.09 -17.49
C SER A 128 -9.60 -4.15 -15.95
N LEU A 129 -9.89 -5.32 -15.36
CA LEU A 129 -9.79 -5.53 -13.91
C LEU A 129 -8.35 -5.44 -13.41
N LYS A 130 -7.39 -5.97 -14.17
CA LYS A 130 -5.97 -5.90 -13.85
C LYS A 130 -5.47 -4.46 -13.88
N ASP A 131 -5.75 -3.72 -14.94
CA ASP A 131 -5.33 -2.32 -15.10
C ASP A 131 -5.89 -1.44 -13.98
N LEU A 132 -7.16 -1.61 -13.63
CA LEU A 132 -7.79 -0.94 -12.49
C LEU A 132 -7.08 -1.29 -11.18
N THR A 133 -6.80 -2.58 -10.97
CA THR A 133 -6.19 -3.09 -9.74
C THR A 133 -4.75 -2.61 -9.59
N GLU A 134 -3.95 -2.62 -10.66
CA GLU A 134 -2.59 -2.09 -10.68
C GLU A 134 -2.57 -0.59 -10.40
N LYS A 135 -3.48 0.18 -11.01
CA LYS A 135 -3.58 1.62 -10.78
C LYS A 135 -3.95 1.94 -9.33
N ILE A 136 -4.98 1.31 -8.78
CA ILE A 136 -5.39 1.52 -7.39
C ILE A 136 -4.29 1.07 -6.42
N GLY A 137 -3.67 -0.08 -6.69
CA GLY A 137 -2.57 -0.61 -5.87
C GLY A 137 -1.39 0.37 -5.81
N GLY A 138 -0.93 0.86 -6.96
CA GLY A 138 0.17 1.83 -7.01
C GLY A 138 -0.14 3.15 -6.30
N LEU A 139 -1.38 3.62 -6.37
CA LEU A 139 -1.80 4.81 -5.62
C LEU A 139 -1.84 4.55 -4.11
N ASN A 140 -2.42 3.42 -3.68
CA ASN A 140 -2.44 3.02 -2.28
C ASN A 140 -1.03 2.91 -1.69
N ASP A 141 -0.11 2.27 -2.42
CA ASP A 141 1.30 2.11 -2.00
C ASP A 141 1.97 3.47 -1.86
N LYS A 142 1.81 4.35 -2.85
CA LYS A 142 2.34 5.71 -2.81
C LYS A 142 1.85 6.51 -1.60
N TYR A 143 0.55 6.46 -1.29
CA TYR A 143 0.01 7.17 -0.13
C TYR A 143 0.47 6.57 1.19
N TRP A 144 0.48 5.24 1.27
CA TRP A 144 0.96 4.52 2.45
C TRP A 144 2.43 4.85 2.75
N ASP A 145 3.30 4.80 1.75
CA ASP A 145 4.72 5.08 1.89
C ASP A 145 4.96 6.54 2.28
N LYS A 146 4.21 7.48 1.68
CA LYS A 146 4.28 8.91 2.04
C LYS A 146 3.87 9.14 3.49
N TRP A 147 2.81 8.47 3.95
CA TRP A 147 2.35 8.59 5.33
C TRP A 147 3.36 8.05 6.32
N LEU A 148 3.93 6.87 6.05
CA LEU A 148 4.98 6.28 6.88
C LEU A 148 6.20 7.20 6.98
N ALA A 149 6.64 7.76 5.86
CA ALA A 149 7.74 8.73 5.85
C ALA A 149 7.42 9.97 6.69
N ASN A 150 6.19 10.49 6.61
CA ASN A 150 5.74 11.62 7.41
C ASN A 150 5.72 11.31 8.91
N LEU A 151 5.24 10.12 9.31
CA LEU A 151 5.29 9.67 10.70
C LEU A 151 6.74 9.62 11.22
N GLU A 152 7.65 9.02 10.45
CA GLU A 152 9.06 8.88 10.80
C GLU A 152 9.72 10.25 10.98
N ASN A 153 9.56 11.12 10.00
CA ASN A 153 10.08 12.49 10.04
C ASN A 153 9.58 13.26 11.27
N GLY A 154 8.39 12.93 11.79
CA GLY A 154 7.85 13.55 12.99
C GLY A 154 8.71 13.32 14.25
N PHE A 155 9.42 12.19 14.35
CA PHE A 155 10.15 11.82 15.56
C PHE A 155 11.63 11.54 15.39
N VAL A 156 12.22 11.74 14.20
CA VAL A 156 13.67 11.57 13.97
C VAL A 156 14.48 12.36 15.03
N VAL A 157 15.51 11.70 15.55
CA VAL A 157 16.52 12.27 16.45
C VAL A 157 17.88 11.72 16.05
N GLU A 158 18.88 12.59 15.97
CA GLU A 158 20.26 12.19 15.70
C GLU A 158 20.79 11.30 16.82
N GLU A 159 21.49 10.22 16.45
CA GLU A 159 21.99 9.21 17.39
C GLU A 159 22.88 9.84 18.48
N VAL A 160 23.62 10.89 18.15
CA VAL A 160 24.47 11.63 19.09
C VAL A 160 23.63 12.31 20.18
N VAL A 161 22.56 13.01 19.78
CA VAL A 161 21.63 13.69 20.70
C VAL A 161 20.94 12.67 21.60
N LEU A 162 20.56 11.53 21.04
CA LEU A 162 19.95 10.42 21.76
C LEU A 162 20.92 9.83 22.79
N LYS A 163 22.14 9.42 22.38
CA LYS A 163 23.16 8.86 23.29
C LYS A 163 23.58 9.84 24.38
N GLN A 164 23.61 11.13 24.08
CA GLN A 164 23.94 12.17 25.05
C GLN A 164 22.97 12.20 26.23
N GLN A 165 21.71 11.76 26.06
CA GLN A 165 20.73 11.70 27.16
C GLN A 165 21.20 10.83 28.32
N ILE A 166 21.98 9.77 28.06
CA ILE A 166 22.55 8.91 29.11
C ILE A 166 23.50 9.74 29.99
N ASN A 167 24.38 10.53 29.37
CA ASN A 167 25.36 11.37 30.06
C ASN A 167 24.70 12.57 30.79
N LEU A 168 23.47 12.91 30.42
CA LEU A 168 22.65 13.95 31.04
C LEU A 168 21.73 13.42 32.15
N GLY A 169 21.89 12.15 32.55
CA GLY A 169 21.06 11.52 33.58
C GLY A 169 19.66 11.14 33.12
N LYS A 170 19.33 11.31 31.82
CA LYS A 170 18.05 10.96 31.19
C LYS A 170 18.09 9.58 30.52
N LYS A 171 18.69 8.60 31.19
CA LYS A 171 18.81 7.22 30.66
C LYS A 171 17.44 6.61 30.33
N GLU A 172 16.42 6.87 31.15
CA GLU A 172 15.07 6.37 30.91
C GLU A 172 14.47 6.89 29.59
N VAL A 173 14.73 8.15 29.22
CA VAL A 173 14.29 8.72 27.94
C VAL A 173 14.97 8.00 26.77
N TYR A 174 16.28 7.72 26.88
CA TYR A 174 17.03 6.96 25.89
C TYR A 174 16.49 5.54 25.71
N ASP A 175 16.31 4.80 26.81
CA ASP A 175 15.86 3.40 26.77
C ASP A 175 14.44 3.30 26.21
N ASN A 176 13.53 4.17 26.66
CA ASN A 176 12.15 4.20 26.18
C ASN A 176 12.04 4.62 24.71
N TYR A 177 12.83 5.61 24.27
CA TYR A 177 12.81 6.04 22.88
C TYR A 177 13.23 4.89 21.94
N ASN A 178 14.34 4.20 22.25
CA ASN A 178 14.78 3.06 21.44
C ASN A 178 13.78 1.89 21.48
N LYS A 179 13.18 1.63 22.65
CA LYS A 179 12.13 0.61 22.78
C LYS A 179 10.94 0.90 21.85
N TYR A 180 10.37 2.11 21.92
CA TYR A 180 9.21 2.46 21.10
C TYR A 180 9.57 2.58 19.62
N LYS A 181 10.78 3.04 19.28
CA LYS A 181 11.25 3.07 17.90
C LYS A 181 11.32 1.65 17.32
N ASN A 182 11.87 0.69 18.06
CA ASN A 182 11.92 -0.71 17.61
C ASN A 182 10.53 -1.33 17.42
N ILE A 183 9.57 -0.99 18.30
CA ILE A 183 8.17 -1.42 18.13
C ILE A 183 7.59 -0.80 16.84
N PHE A 184 7.81 0.50 16.62
CA PHE A 184 7.37 1.19 15.41
C PHE A 184 7.92 0.53 14.14
N GLU A 185 9.23 0.24 14.07
CA GLU A 185 9.84 -0.42 12.91
C GLU A 185 9.27 -1.83 12.66
N THR A 186 8.96 -2.55 13.74
CA THR A 186 8.36 -3.89 13.68
C THR A 186 6.93 -3.82 13.14
N GLU A 187 6.12 -2.89 13.65
CA GLU A 187 4.74 -2.69 13.21
C GLU A 187 4.65 -2.15 11.79
N LYS A 188 5.53 -1.21 11.42
CA LYS A 188 5.67 -0.68 10.06
C LYS A 188 5.89 -1.79 9.03
N SER A 189 6.65 -2.82 9.41
CA SER A 189 6.98 -3.96 8.55
C SER A 189 5.86 -5.01 8.48
N SER A 190 4.72 -4.79 9.15
CA SER A 190 3.58 -5.72 9.14
C SER A 190 2.95 -5.82 7.76
N MET A 191 2.68 -7.05 7.32
CA MET A 191 1.92 -7.31 6.09
C MET A 191 0.40 -7.17 6.28
N ASN A 192 -0.08 -7.15 7.53
CA ASN A 192 -1.51 -7.11 7.84
C ASN A 192 -1.96 -5.67 8.14
N ILE A 193 -2.23 -4.91 7.08
CA ILE A 193 -2.69 -3.53 7.18
C ILE A 193 -4.16 -3.52 7.59
N ASN A 194 -4.47 -2.82 8.68
CA ASN A 194 -5.82 -2.60 9.16
C ASN A 194 -5.89 -1.29 9.97
N VAL A 195 -7.08 -0.90 10.39
CA VAL A 195 -7.31 0.35 11.13
C VAL A 195 -6.56 0.37 12.46
N ASP A 196 -6.47 -0.77 13.16
CA ASP A 196 -5.77 -0.87 14.45
C ASP A 196 -4.27 -0.60 14.30
N LEU A 197 -3.65 -1.11 13.23
CA LEU A 197 -2.26 -0.83 12.89
C LEU A 197 -2.03 0.67 12.68
N VAL A 198 -2.96 1.34 11.97
CA VAL A 198 -2.87 2.78 11.72
C VAL A 198 -2.88 3.58 13.02
N TRP A 199 -3.82 3.28 13.92
CA TRP A 199 -3.89 3.90 15.24
C TRP A 199 -2.66 3.60 16.10
N SER A 200 -2.15 2.36 16.06
CA SER A 200 -0.97 1.96 16.80
C SER A 200 0.27 2.73 16.35
N LEU A 201 0.52 2.81 15.04
CA LEU A 201 1.62 3.58 14.46
C LEU A 201 1.53 5.07 14.83
N ASN A 202 0.34 5.68 14.75
CA ASN A 202 0.18 7.07 15.15
C ASN A 202 0.42 7.27 16.67
N THR A 203 -0.09 6.36 17.51
CA THR A 203 0.15 6.38 18.97
C THR A 203 1.65 6.25 19.30
N LEU A 204 2.37 5.38 18.59
CA LEU A 204 3.81 5.21 18.74
C LEU A 204 4.56 6.49 18.33
N LYS A 205 4.17 7.11 17.21
CA LYS A 205 4.69 8.41 16.78
C LYS A 205 4.47 9.49 17.85
N GLU A 206 3.28 9.59 18.44
CA GLU A 206 3.00 10.55 19.52
C GLU A 206 3.88 10.31 20.76
N LYS A 207 4.06 9.05 21.17
CA LYS A 207 4.97 8.68 22.27
C LYS A 207 6.42 9.07 21.96
N LEU A 208 6.88 8.82 20.75
CA LEU A 208 8.24 9.15 20.31
C LEU A 208 8.46 10.66 20.23
N VAL A 209 7.47 11.43 19.73
CA VAL A 209 7.48 12.89 19.73
C VAL A 209 7.54 13.44 21.17
N SER A 210 6.75 12.87 22.09
CA SER A 210 6.79 13.25 23.51
C SER A 210 8.15 13.00 24.15
N LEU A 211 8.73 11.81 23.93
CA LEU A 211 10.07 11.48 24.41
C LEU A 211 11.15 12.39 23.82
N ARG A 212 11.04 12.72 22.53
CA ARG A 212 11.90 13.71 21.86
C ARG A 212 11.78 15.09 22.51
N GLY A 213 10.57 15.53 22.86
CA GLY A 213 10.33 16.78 23.59
C GLY A 213 10.94 16.80 25.00
N GLN A 214 11.08 15.63 25.63
CA GLN A 214 11.72 15.49 26.95
C GLN A 214 13.25 15.45 26.89
N MET A 215 13.86 15.32 25.70
CA MET A 215 15.32 15.27 25.57
C MET A 215 15.96 16.61 25.95
N ASP A 216 17.04 16.53 26.73
CA ASP A 216 17.83 17.69 27.08
C ASP A 216 18.76 18.07 25.91
N LYS A 217 18.55 19.27 25.39
CA LYS A 217 19.32 19.87 24.29
C LYS A 217 20.30 20.96 24.78
N SER A 218 20.38 21.22 26.09
CA SER A 218 21.12 22.34 26.69
C SER A 218 22.64 22.29 26.47
N LYS A 219 23.21 21.11 26.24
CA LYS A 219 24.64 20.93 25.95
C LYS A 219 24.99 20.97 24.46
N LEU A 220 24.03 21.24 23.58
CA LEU A 220 24.33 21.48 22.17
C LEU A 220 24.86 22.92 22.01
N PRO A 221 25.94 23.14 21.23
CA PRO A 221 26.33 24.49 20.85
C PRO A 221 25.14 25.21 20.22
N GLU A 222 24.94 26.49 20.54
CA GLU A 222 23.76 27.26 20.12
C GLU A 222 23.52 27.19 18.61
N GLY A 223 24.57 27.36 17.80
CA GLY A 223 24.50 27.22 16.34
C GLY A 223 24.15 25.80 15.85
N VAL A 224 24.52 24.75 16.60
CA VAL A 224 24.17 23.35 16.29
C VAL A 224 22.70 23.10 16.63
N ALA A 225 22.23 23.60 17.78
CA ALA A 225 20.83 23.50 18.16
C ALA A 225 19.92 24.21 17.17
N GLU A 226 20.32 25.38 16.67
CA GLU A 226 19.57 26.14 15.67
C GLU A 226 19.61 25.49 14.27
N PHE A 227 20.76 24.93 13.88
CA PHE A 227 20.90 24.13 12.66
C PHE A 227 19.99 22.89 12.69
N LEU A 228 20.05 22.09 13.75
CA LEU A 228 19.21 20.89 13.91
C LEU A 228 17.73 21.25 13.97
N LYS A 229 17.36 22.35 14.64
CA LYS A 229 15.98 22.85 14.67
C LYS A 229 15.45 23.25 13.28
N GLN A 230 16.30 23.79 12.40
CA GLN A 230 15.92 24.04 11.00
C GLN A 230 15.90 22.77 10.15
N LEU A 231 16.72 21.78 10.45
CA LEU A 231 16.70 20.47 9.79
C LEU A 231 15.45 19.67 10.15
N ASP A 232 14.99 19.84 11.39
CA ASP A 232 13.81 19.23 11.99
C ASP A 232 12.47 19.79 11.45
N ALA A 233 12.49 20.92 10.72
CA ALA A 233 11.29 21.56 10.22
C ALA A 233 10.92 20.99 8.84
N PRO A 234 9.68 20.46 8.63
CA PRO A 234 9.29 19.75 7.40
C PRO A 234 9.46 20.51 6.07
N TRP A 235 9.62 21.84 6.14
CA TRP A 235 9.67 22.75 4.99
C TRP A 235 10.91 23.64 4.96
N SER A 236 11.86 23.38 5.86
CA SER A 236 13.06 24.19 6.01
C SER A 236 14.23 23.48 5.35
N THR A 237 14.78 24.09 4.31
CA THR A 237 16.14 23.78 3.91
C THR A 237 17.06 24.58 4.82
N PRO A 238 17.84 23.94 5.71
CA PRO A 238 18.77 24.67 6.55
C PRO A 238 19.66 25.52 5.65
N THR A 239 19.60 26.83 5.84
CA THR A 239 20.33 27.74 4.96
C THR A 239 21.82 27.52 5.20
N LEU A 240 22.67 27.52 4.15
CA LEU A 240 24.13 27.40 4.28
C LEU A 240 24.74 28.41 5.27
N LYS A 241 24.03 29.49 5.58
CA LYS A 241 24.38 30.46 6.63
C LYS A 241 24.44 29.88 8.04
N LEU A 242 23.70 28.80 8.34
CA LEU A 242 23.72 28.12 9.64
C LEU A 242 24.87 27.11 9.78
N LEU A 243 25.54 26.75 8.69
CA LEU A 243 26.78 25.97 8.71
C LEU A 243 27.96 26.87 9.12
N THR A 244 27.92 27.37 10.35
CA THR A 244 29.03 28.12 10.94
C THR A 244 30.24 27.19 11.15
N PRO A 245 31.47 27.72 11.28
CA PRO A 245 32.65 26.91 11.57
C PRO A 245 32.47 26.01 12.80
N THR A 246 31.76 26.49 13.82
CA THR A 246 31.41 25.73 15.02
C THR A 246 30.47 24.56 14.72
N VAL A 247 29.49 24.75 13.84
CA VAL A 247 28.56 23.68 13.41
C VAL A 247 29.31 22.66 12.56
N LEU A 248 30.15 23.09 11.62
CA LEU A 248 30.99 22.22 10.80
C LEU A 248 31.98 21.41 11.63
N GLU A 249 32.70 22.04 12.57
CA GLU A 249 33.60 21.34 13.48
C GLU A 249 32.86 20.32 14.34
N TRP A 250 31.67 20.68 14.84
CA TRP A 250 30.87 19.79 15.65
C TRP A 250 30.38 18.60 14.82
N LEU A 251 29.81 18.82 13.63
CA LEU A 251 29.39 17.75 12.71
C LEU A 251 30.57 16.86 12.30
N THR A 252 31.77 17.42 12.09
CA THR A 252 33.00 16.68 11.80
C THR A 252 33.40 15.79 12.99
N LYS A 253 33.43 16.36 14.19
CA LYS A 253 33.78 15.63 15.44
C LYS A 253 32.81 14.49 15.74
N GLN A 254 31.55 14.64 15.33
CA GLN A 254 30.51 13.62 15.51
C GLN A 254 30.39 12.64 14.33
N GLY A 255 31.21 12.78 13.28
CA GLY A 255 31.17 11.89 12.10
C GLY A 255 29.92 12.03 11.23
N LEU A 256 29.21 13.17 11.32
CA LEU A 256 27.93 13.41 10.62
C LEU A 256 28.10 13.94 9.19
N LEU A 257 29.32 14.34 8.78
CA LEU A 257 29.61 14.86 7.43
C LEU A 257 29.91 13.77 6.39
N ASP A 258 30.13 12.52 6.81
CA ASP A 258 30.37 11.37 5.91
C ASP A 258 29.07 10.68 5.47
N LEU A 259 27.91 11.10 6.01
CA LEU A 259 26.61 10.59 5.60
C LEU A 259 26.18 11.31 4.32
N LYS A 260 26.25 10.60 3.19
CA LYS A 260 25.55 10.99 1.95
C LYS A 260 24.13 11.42 2.32
N ILE A 261 23.82 12.69 2.07
CA ILE A 261 22.44 13.17 1.97
C ILE A 261 21.87 12.49 0.73
N SER A 262 21.36 11.27 0.88
CA SER A 262 20.57 10.64 -0.16
C SER A 262 19.19 11.27 -0.07
N ARG A 263 18.90 12.15 -1.04
CA ARG A 263 17.54 12.52 -1.40
C ARG A 263 16.77 11.29 -1.88
#